data_AF-A0A6N9HQW3-F1
#
_entry.id   AF-A0A6N9HQW3-F1
#
_cell.length_a   1.000
_cell.length_b   1.000
_cell.length_c   1.000
_cell.angle_alpha   90.00
_cell.angle_beta   90.00
_cell.angle_gamma   90.00
#
_symmetry.space_group_name_H-M   'P 1'
#
loop_
_entity.id
_entity.type
_entity.pdbx_description
1 polymer ?
#
loop_
_entity_poly.entity_id
_entity_poly.type
_entity_poly.pdbx_seq_one_letter_code
_entity_poly.pdbx_strand_id
1 'polypeptide(L)'
;MTSYKTWMRHHLGKSILLTLLATPGIVATVKSSSQSGENRNLAAAPKLPSDWASFLALPGQTDAWIKDHFGFRQALIKGNNALRYHLFGEFPTIQIASGRNGRTFLAAHGTNVAPYSALTVSCIGDKRGLTDFRDYLNRMFDDFHAQGMHPRLMIVPSAPAVYQEDVPAWLYDQCNRTNLPAQQLIDDPALSAPAREAMYFPLTQMRAIKSPATLFPKSWFHWAGPGLEKVAEDSVRHLFPEMPAPGAPLQRVTYRWNSDVGFLFPGVKLKNDVVVPDLPASNIKECVGKKCFPEFAEFADLVDDATRFENPSAPARRLVIISDSFGSKVSGWYARHYGKVEQVATNNIGRLTVPQIMTMRKVLFRDTANTDILFLYHDAGLYGTARLGLQRLHGDGSATWSPF
;
A
#
# COMPACT_ATOMS: atom_id res chain seq x y z
N MET A 1 35.94 3.79 -57.93
CA MET A 1 35.15 3.14 -56.84
C MET A 1 35.67 3.38 -55.42
N THR A 2 36.93 3.80 -55.24
CA THR A 2 37.54 4.10 -53.92
C THR A 2 36.97 5.35 -53.24
N SER A 3 36.66 6.41 -54.00
CA SER A 3 36.11 7.68 -53.46
C SER A 3 34.72 7.53 -52.80
N TYR A 4 33.84 6.70 -53.35
CA TYR A 4 32.48 6.50 -52.83
C TYR A 4 32.47 5.79 -51.47
N LYS A 5 33.37 4.82 -51.24
CA LYS A 5 33.49 4.10 -49.97
C LYS A 5 34.00 5.00 -48.84
N THR A 6 34.91 5.92 -49.14
CA THR A 6 35.45 6.88 -48.16
C THR A 6 34.41 7.95 -47.80
N TRP A 7 33.68 8.46 -48.80
CA TRP A 7 32.55 9.37 -48.60
C TRP A 7 31.45 8.72 -47.74
N MET A 8 31.04 7.49 -48.08
CA MET A 8 30.08 6.74 -47.27
C MET A 8 30.56 6.58 -45.83
N ARG A 9 31.83 6.23 -45.57
CA ARG A 9 32.37 6.09 -44.20
C ARG A 9 32.35 7.40 -43.42
N HIS A 10 32.64 8.54 -44.05
CA HIS A 10 32.60 9.86 -43.41
C HIS A 10 31.18 10.33 -43.08
N HIS A 11 30.19 9.91 -43.87
CA HIS A 11 28.79 10.30 -43.67
C HIS A 11 27.96 9.25 -42.93
N LEU A 12 28.42 8.00 -42.85
CA LEU A 12 27.73 6.90 -42.18
C LEU A 12 27.44 7.21 -40.71
N GLY A 13 28.40 7.76 -39.98
CA GLY A 13 28.19 8.18 -38.59
C GLY A 13 27.12 9.27 -38.46
N LYS A 14 27.10 10.23 -39.39
CA LYS A 14 26.10 11.31 -39.43
C LYS A 14 24.71 10.78 -39.78
N SER A 15 24.62 9.88 -40.77
CA SER A 15 23.38 9.24 -41.17
C SER A 15 22.82 8.36 -40.05
N ILE A 16 23.65 7.56 -39.38
CA ILE A 16 23.24 6.75 -38.22
C ILE A 16 22.71 7.65 -37.10
N LEU A 17 23.41 8.74 -36.79
CA LEU A 17 22.97 9.69 -35.76
C LEU A 17 21.64 10.35 -36.14
N LEU A 18 21.50 10.84 -37.37
CA LEU A 18 20.26 11.43 -37.87
C LEU A 18 19.10 10.44 -37.83
N THR A 19 19.31 9.20 -38.25
CA THR A 19 18.30 8.15 -38.20
C THR A 19 17.93 7.85 -36.75
N LEU A 20 18.90 7.69 -35.84
CA LEU A 20 18.63 7.47 -34.41
C LEU A 20 17.83 8.60 -33.77
N LEU A 21 18.14 9.86 -34.11
CA LEU A 21 17.42 11.04 -33.59
C LEU A 21 16.03 11.21 -34.22
N ALA A 22 15.85 10.82 -35.49
CA ALA A 22 14.57 10.92 -36.19
C ALA A 22 13.61 9.75 -35.85
N THR A 23 14.14 8.60 -35.43
CA THR A 23 13.35 7.38 -35.18
C THR A 23 12.23 7.61 -34.13
N PRO A 24 12.44 8.29 -32.99
CA PRO A 24 11.37 8.61 -32.05
C PRO A 24 10.25 9.46 -32.67
N GLY A 25 10.57 10.41 -33.53
CA GLY A 25 9.60 11.25 -34.24
C GLY A 25 8.77 10.45 -35.26
N ILE A 26 9.41 9.52 -35.97
CA ILE A 26 8.71 8.61 -36.91
C ILE A 26 7.82 7.62 -36.16
N VAL A 27 8.27 7.10 -35.02
CA VAL A 27 7.45 6.16 -34.23
C VAL A 27 6.27 6.85 -33.55
N ALA A 28 6.41 8.12 -33.16
CA ALA A 28 5.32 8.93 -32.64
C ALA A 28 4.14 9.08 -33.61
N THR A 29 4.39 9.11 -34.93
CA THR A 29 3.33 9.25 -35.94
C THR A 29 2.65 7.93 -36.30
N VAL A 30 3.33 6.80 -36.10
CA VAL A 30 2.81 5.46 -36.47
C VAL A 30 2.16 4.74 -35.29
N LYS A 31 2.62 4.97 -34.06
CA LYS A 31 2.07 4.36 -32.84
C LYS A 31 1.49 5.45 -31.93
N SER A 32 0.16 5.47 -31.82
CA SER A 32 -0.54 6.18 -30.75
C SER A 32 0.05 5.76 -29.40
N SER A 33 0.57 6.73 -28.64
CA SER A 33 1.02 6.52 -27.27
C SER A 33 -0.18 6.16 -26.40
N SER A 34 -0.30 4.88 -26.07
CA SER A 34 -1.31 4.45 -25.10
C SER A 34 -0.96 4.99 -23.70
N GLN A 35 -2.00 5.29 -22.92
CA GLN A 35 -1.97 5.79 -21.53
C GLN A 35 -1.44 4.73 -20.53
N SER A 36 -0.55 3.86 -20.95
CA SER A 36 -0.07 2.74 -20.14
C SER A 36 1.15 3.16 -19.32
N GLY A 37 0.94 3.38 -18.02
CA GLY A 37 1.99 3.39 -17.01
C GLY A 37 2.31 4.74 -16.36
N GLU A 38 1.82 5.86 -16.91
CA GLU A 38 1.88 7.16 -16.25
C GLU A 38 0.46 7.66 -16.02
N ASN A 39 0.12 7.95 -14.76
CA ASN A 39 -1.20 8.43 -14.37
C ASN A 39 -1.39 9.90 -14.77
N ARG A 40 -1.34 10.18 -16.08
CA ARG A 40 -1.36 11.52 -16.68
C ARG A 40 -2.34 11.55 -17.85
N ASN A 41 -3.01 12.69 -18.01
CA ASN A 41 -3.80 13.01 -19.21
C ASN A 41 -2.84 13.51 -20.30
N LEU A 42 -2.81 12.80 -21.44
CA LEU A 42 -1.97 13.19 -22.57
C LEU A 42 -2.52 14.47 -23.21
N ALA A 43 -1.65 15.38 -23.59
CA ALA A 43 -2.01 16.60 -24.31
C ALA A 43 -2.67 16.25 -25.66
N ALA A 44 -3.75 16.94 -26.01
CA ALA A 44 -4.36 16.80 -27.32
C ALA A 44 -3.40 17.30 -28.43
N ALA A 45 -3.55 16.77 -29.64
CA ALA A 45 -2.83 17.30 -30.79
C ALA A 45 -3.18 18.79 -31.00
N PRO A 46 -2.18 19.66 -31.24
CA PRO A 46 -2.43 21.08 -31.49
C PRO A 46 -3.32 21.23 -32.72
N LYS A 47 -4.34 22.07 -32.62
CA LYS A 47 -5.21 22.43 -33.75
C LYS A 47 -4.56 23.53 -34.58
N LEU A 48 -4.92 23.62 -35.85
CA LEU A 48 -4.58 24.79 -36.66
C LEU A 48 -5.19 26.04 -36.01
N PRO A 49 -4.40 27.11 -35.78
CA PRO A 49 -4.89 28.31 -35.11
C PRO A 49 -5.90 29.04 -36.00
N SER A 50 -6.99 29.50 -35.40
CA SER A 50 -8.04 30.29 -36.06
C SER A 50 -7.96 31.79 -35.77
N ASP A 51 -7.09 32.19 -34.84
CA ASP A 51 -6.94 33.57 -34.37
C ASP A 51 -5.52 33.82 -33.82
N TRP A 52 -5.22 35.08 -33.49
CA TRP A 52 -3.89 35.48 -33.02
C TRP A 52 -3.54 34.87 -31.64
N ALA A 53 -4.52 34.70 -30.76
CA ALA A 53 -4.31 34.11 -29.44
C ALA A 53 -3.93 32.63 -29.54
N SER A 54 -4.62 31.86 -30.39
CA SER A 54 -4.32 30.46 -30.68
C SER A 54 -3.00 30.28 -31.41
N PHE A 55 -2.61 31.23 -32.27
CA PHE A 55 -1.28 31.25 -32.88
C PHE A 55 -0.16 31.41 -31.83
N LEU A 56 -0.31 32.36 -30.90
CA LEU A 56 0.66 32.56 -29.81
C LEU A 56 0.73 31.37 -28.84
N ALA A 57 -0.38 30.64 -28.67
CA ALA A 57 -0.43 29.44 -27.82
C ALA A 57 0.09 28.16 -28.51
N LEU A 58 0.22 28.16 -29.85
CA LEU A 58 0.58 26.98 -30.64
C LEU A 58 1.93 26.34 -30.24
N PRO A 59 3.02 27.09 -29.98
CA PRO A 59 4.29 26.50 -29.55
C PRO A 59 4.15 25.71 -28.24
N GLY A 60 3.46 26.27 -27.24
CA GLY A 60 3.26 25.61 -25.95
C GLY A 60 2.40 24.34 -26.06
N GLN A 61 1.37 24.36 -26.90
CA GLN A 61 0.54 23.18 -27.19
C GLN A 61 1.34 22.08 -27.92
N THR A 62 2.17 22.48 -28.88
CA THR A 62 3.03 21.57 -29.64
C THR A 62 4.08 20.92 -28.73
N ASP A 63 4.73 21.69 -27.86
CA ASP A 63 5.66 21.16 -26.87
C ASP A 63 5.00 20.18 -25.91
N ALA A 64 3.80 20.49 -25.42
CA ALA A 64 3.05 19.59 -24.56
C ALA A 64 2.71 18.28 -25.29
N TRP A 65 2.25 18.35 -26.53
CA TRP A 65 1.93 17.19 -27.35
C TRP A 65 3.17 16.34 -27.65
N ILE A 66 4.29 16.93 -28.09
CA ILE A 66 5.54 16.21 -28.36
C ILE A 66 6.05 15.50 -27.10
N LYS A 67 6.01 16.16 -25.93
CA LYS A 67 6.42 15.55 -24.65
C LYS A 67 5.62 14.30 -24.30
N ASP A 68 4.34 14.27 -24.69
CA ASP A 68 3.44 13.15 -24.44
C ASP A 68 3.51 12.04 -25.49
N HIS A 69 3.78 12.41 -26.74
CA HIS A 69 3.70 11.50 -27.88
C HIS A 69 5.08 11.07 -28.40
N PHE A 70 6.18 11.47 -27.75
CA PHE A 70 7.53 11.08 -28.13
C PHE A 70 7.67 9.55 -28.24
N GLY A 71 8.02 9.05 -29.43
CA GLY A 71 8.18 7.63 -29.69
C GLY A 71 9.22 7.00 -28.75
N PHE A 72 8.95 5.78 -28.30
CA PHE A 72 9.79 5.05 -27.34
C PHE A 72 9.96 5.68 -25.95
N ARG A 73 9.25 6.75 -25.59
CA ARG A 73 9.37 7.40 -24.27
C ARG A 73 9.33 6.39 -23.11
N GLN A 74 8.32 5.51 -23.09
CA GLN A 74 8.20 4.47 -22.07
C GLN A 74 9.36 3.46 -22.08
N ALA A 75 9.89 3.10 -23.25
CA ALA A 75 11.03 2.18 -23.36
C ALA A 75 12.31 2.84 -22.86
N LEU A 76 12.53 4.12 -23.19
CA LEU A 76 13.70 4.89 -22.74
C LEU A 76 13.65 5.15 -21.24
N ILE A 77 12.48 5.49 -20.67
CA ILE A 77 12.32 5.64 -19.21
C ILE A 77 12.63 4.31 -18.51
N LYS A 78 12.04 3.20 -18.96
CA LYS A 78 12.30 1.87 -18.39
C LYS A 78 13.77 1.48 -18.52
N GLY A 79 14.40 1.75 -19.66
CA GLY A 79 15.81 1.49 -19.90
C GLY A 79 16.73 2.32 -19.00
N ASN A 80 16.47 3.62 -18.87
CA ASN A 80 17.19 4.51 -17.96
C ASN A 80 17.06 4.06 -16.50
N ASN A 81 15.86 3.71 -16.06
CA ASN A 81 15.62 3.25 -14.70
C ASN A 81 16.34 1.93 -14.42
N ALA A 82 16.30 0.98 -15.37
CA ALA A 82 17.04 -0.28 -15.27
C ALA A 82 18.55 -0.03 -15.21
N LEU A 83 19.08 0.86 -16.06
CA LEU A 83 20.49 1.22 -16.07
C LEU A 83 20.93 1.81 -14.72
N ARG A 84 20.18 2.80 -14.20
CA ARG A 84 20.47 3.43 -12.91
C ARG A 84 20.45 2.44 -11.76
N TYR A 85 19.46 1.55 -11.75
CA TYR A 85 19.37 0.52 -10.71
C TYR A 85 20.51 -0.49 -10.78
N HIS A 86 20.80 -1.03 -11.97
CA HIS A 86 21.81 -2.08 -12.11
C HIS A 86 23.25 -1.57 -12.00
N LEU A 87 23.52 -0.31 -12.37
CA LEU A 87 24.85 0.28 -12.25
C LEU A 87 25.10 0.98 -10.92
N PHE A 88 24.09 1.64 -10.35
CA PHE A 88 24.24 2.51 -9.18
C PHE A 88 23.38 2.11 -7.96
N GLY A 89 22.50 1.12 -8.10
CA GLY A 89 21.58 0.74 -7.02
C GLY A 89 20.50 1.80 -6.74
N GLU A 90 20.27 2.72 -7.69
CA GLU A 90 19.36 3.85 -7.54
C GLU A 90 17.97 3.55 -8.09
N PHE A 91 16.95 3.88 -7.29
CA PHE A 91 15.56 3.90 -7.75
C PHE A 91 15.21 5.23 -8.40
N PRO A 92 14.26 5.26 -9.36
CA PRO A 92 13.86 6.48 -10.06
C PRO A 92 12.93 7.39 -9.23
N THR A 93 12.65 7.07 -7.97
CA THR A 93 11.71 7.78 -7.10
C THR A 93 12.21 7.83 -5.67
N ILE A 94 11.88 8.91 -4.94
CA ILE A 94 12.14 9.02 -3.50
C ILE A 94 11.28 8.06 -2.67
N GLN A 95 10.22 7.51 -3.26
CA GLN A 95 9.30 6.62 -2.57
C GLN A 95 9.90 5.24 -2.31
N ILE A 96 11.02 4.89 -2.93
CA ILE A 96 11.67 3.59 -2.74
C ILE A 96 13.13 3.82 -2.38
N ALA A 97 13.58 3.17 -1.31
CA ALA A 97 14.98 3.15 -0.92
C ALA A 97 15.55 1.74 -0.94
N SER A 98 16.79 1.64 -1.39
CA SER A 98 17.63 0.45 -1.20
C SER A 98 18.02 0.35 0.27
N GLY A 99 17.73 -0.79 0.88
CA GLY A 99 18.26 -1.18 2.19
C GLY A 99 19.57 -1.94 2.05
N ARG A 100 20.03 -2.48 3.18
CA ARG A 100 21.08 -3.49 3.25
C ARG A 100 20.52 -4.87 2.90
N ASN A 101 21.40 -5.82 2.60
CA ASN A 101 21.09 -7.23 2.34
C ASN A 101 20.04 -7.49 1.23
N GLY A 102 19.94 -6.55 0.28
CA GLY A 102 19.03 -6.67 -0.88
C GLY A 102 17.57 -6.42 -0.59
N ARG A 103 17.20 -5.87 0.58
CA ARG A 103 15.84 -5.42 0.87
C ARG A 103 15.58 -4.05 0.25
N THR A 104 14.36 -3.80 -0.19
CA THR A 104 13.88 -2.47 -0.58
C THR A 104 12.78 -2.04 0.37
N PHE A 105 12.69 -0.75 0.66
CA PHE A 105 11.65 -0.20 1.51
C PHE A 105 10.84 0.87 0.77
N LEU A 106 9.56 0.97 1.10
CA LEU A 106 8.79 2.17 0.82
C LEU A 106 9.35 3.29 1.71
N ALA A 107 10.04 4.24 1.10
CA ALA A 107 10.73 5.33 1.78
C ALA A 107 9.88 6.59 1.96
N ALA A 108 8.84 6.76 1.15
CA ALA A 108 7.88 7.84 1.27
C ALA A 108 6.53 7.42 0.69
N HIS A 109 5.44 7.88 1.31
CA HIS A 109 4.08 7.64 0.82
C HIS A 109 3.68 8.53 -0.38
N GLY A 110 4.54 9.48 -0.77
CA GLY A 110 4.33 10.33 -1.93
C GLY A 110 5.63 10.96 -2.44
N THR A 111 5.56 11.69 -3.54
CA THR A 111 6.71 12.36 -4.16
C THR A 111 7.00 13.75 -3.60
N ASN A 112 6.06 14.32 -2.84
CA ASN A 112 6.10 15.71 -2.37
C ASN A 112 6.35 15.81 -0.85
N VAL A 113 7.04 14.82 -0.29
CA VAL A 113 7.38 14.74 1.14
C VAL A 113 8.88 14.56 1.31
N ALA A 114 9.37 14.71 2.55
CA ALA A 114 10.77 14.48 2.85
C ALA A 114 11.19 13.03 2.47
N PRO A 115 12.38 12.84 1.86
CA PRO A 115 12.94 11.51 1.63
C PRO A 115 13.01 10.71 2.94
N TYR A 116 12.80 9.40 2.86
CA TYR A 116 12.79 8.46 4.01
C TYR A 116 11.72 8.72 5.07
N SER A 117 10.79 9.66 4.86
CA SER A 117 9.70 10.00 5.79
C SER A 117 8.94 8.78 6.32
N ALA A 118 8.61 7.81 5.47
CA ALA A 118 7.89 6.60 5.91
C ALA A 118 8.73 5.74 6.86
N LEU A 119 10.04 5.59 6.60
CA LEU A 119 10.94 4.85 7.50
C LEU A 119 11.14 5.60 8.83
N THR A 120 11.33 6.91 8.76
CA THR A 120 11.57 7.73 9.95
C THR A 120 10.33 7.80 10.85
N VAL A 121 9.11 7.78 10.30
CA VAL A 121 7.89 7.73 11.11
C VAL A 121 7.82 6.43 11.91
N SER A 122 8.08 5.27 11.31
CA SER A 122 8.07 3.99 12.05
C SER A 122 9.20 3.87 13.07
N CYS A 123 10.39 4.41 12.79
CA CYS A 123 11.56 4.19 13.66
C CYS A 123 11.85 5.33 14.64
N ILE A 124 11.51 6.57 14.32
CA ILE A 124 11.83 7.78 15.11
C ILE A 124 10.54 8.40 15.67
N GLY A 125 9.50 8.51 14.84
CA GLY A 125 8.20 9.07 15.19
C GLY A 125 8.07 10.57 14.90
N ASP A 126 6.85 11.09 15.06
CA ASP A 126 6.54 12.52 15.06
C ASP A 126 5.85 12.89 16.37
N LYS A 127 6.55 13.63 17.23
CA LYS A 127 6.03 14.00 18.57
C LYS A 127 4.75 14.81 18.51
N ARG A 128 4.55 15.65 17.49
CA ARG A 128 3.33 16.45 17.35
C ARG A 128 2.16 15.57 16.91
N GLY A 129 2.40 14.69 15.94
CA GLY A 129 1.40 13.70 15.51
C GLY A 129 0.95 12.76 16.63
N LEU A 130 1.85 12.42 17.57
CA LEU A 130 1.54 11.49 18.67
C LEU A 130 0.46 12.03 19.62
N THR A 131 0.60 13.28 20.10
CA THR A 131 -0.36 13.88 21.06
C THR A 131 -1.76 13.99 20.44
N ASP A 132 -1.86 14.55 19.23
CA ASP A 132 -3.14 14.75 18.55
C ASP A 132 -3.84 13.43 18.23
N PHE A 133 -3.06 12.41 17.88
CA PHE A 133 -3.59 11.10 17.55
C PHE A 133 -4.02 10.30 18.79
N ARG A 134 -3.31 10.44 19.92
CA ARG A 134 -3.73 9.87 21.20
C ARG A 134 -5.12 10.35 21.62
N ASP A 135 -5.35 11.66 21.60
CA ASP A 135 -6.63 12.24 22.01
C ASP A 135 -7.75 11.86 21.02
N TYR A 136 -7.40 11.63 19.75
CA TYR A 136 -8.30 11.05 18.77
C TYR A 136 -8.66 9.59 19.11
N LEU A 137 -7.70 8.74 19.47
CA LEU A 137 -7.95 7.33 19.82
C LEU A 137 -8.88 7.18 21.02
N ASN A 138 -8.69 7.97 22.09
CA ASN A 138 -9.61 7.95 23.23
C ASN A 138 -11.05 8.23 22.78
N ARG A 139 -11.28 9.31 22.03
CA ARG A 139 -12.60 9.66 21.51
C ARG A 139 -13.17 8.58 20.58
N MET A 140 -12.35 8.01 19.71
CA MET A 140 -12.76 6.94 18.81
C MET A 140 -13.27 5.73 19.61
N PHE A 141 -12.51 5.25 20.60
CA PHE A 141 -12.94 4.12 21.42
C PHE A 141 -14.19 4.45 22.24
N ASP A 142 -14.27 5.65 22.82
CA ASP A 142 -15.45 6.10 23.58
C ASP A 142 -16.71 6.13 22.69
N ASP A 143 -16.60 6.64 21.46
CA ASP A 143 -17.72 6.69 20.50
C ASP A 143 -18.21 5.28 20.11
N PHE A 144 -17.31 4.31 19.96
CA PHE A 144 -17.69 2.92 19.67
C PHE A 144 -18.32 2.24 20.90
N HIS A 145 -17.75 2.45 22.09
CA HIS A 145 -18.31 1.91 23.34
C HIS A 145 -19.70 2.48 23.63
N ALA A 146 -19.92 3.77 23.37
CA ALA A 146 -21.25 4.39 23.49
C ALA A 146 -22.29 3.78 22.54
N GLN A 147 -21.86 3.14 21.46
CA GLN A 147 -22.70 2.40 20.51
C GLN A 147 -22.76 0.89 20.83
N GLY A 148 -22.23 0.45 21.98
CA GLY A 148 -22.21 -0.97 22.38
C GLY A 148 -21.25 -1.84 21.55
N MET A 149 -20.27 -1.23 20.89
CA MET A 149 -19.25 -1.93 20.11
C MET A 149 -17.90 -1.88 20.83
N HIS A 150 -17.14 -2.97 20.75
CA HIS A 150 -15.84 -3.09 21.41
C HIS A 150 -14.73 -3.40 20.38
N PRO A 151 -14.37 -2.43 19.53
CA PRO A 151 -13.34 -2.65 18.53
C PRO A 151 -11.97 -2.82 19.18
N ARG A 152 -11.09 -3.52 18.47
CA ARG A 152 -9.67 -3.67 18.81
C ARG A 152 -8.83 -2.98 17.75
N LEU A 153 -7.64 -2.51 18.10
CA LEU A 153 -6.69 -1.90 17.16
C LEU A 153 -5.37 -2.65 17.17
N MET A 154 -5.03 -3.27 16.04
CA MET A 154 -3.70 -3.79 15.78
C MET A 154 -2.91 -2.78 14.96
N ILE A 155 -1.83 -2.27 15.54
CA ILE A 155 -0.84 -1.50 14.82
C ILE A 155 0.18 -2.49 14.26
N VAL A 156 0.37 -2.52 12.95
CA VAL A 156 1.29 -3.46 12.29
C VAL A 156 2.71 -2.86 12.26
N PRO A 157 3.71 -3.50 12.91
CA PRO A 157 5.11 -3.17 12.70
C PRO A 157 5.49 -3.31 11.22
N SER A 158 5.91 -2.21 10.58
CA SER A 158 6.33 -2.25 9.18
C SER A 158 7.70 -2.91 9.02
N ALA A 159 8.06 -3.26 7.77
CA ALA A 159 9.34 -3.88 7.45
C ALA A 159 10.57 -3.18 8.07
N PRO A 160 10.69 -1.84 8.15
CA PRO A 160 11.85 -1.19 8.80
C PRO A 160 11.98 -1.53 10.29
N ALA A 161 10.86 -1.68 11.00
CA ALA A 161 10.84 -2.05 12.42
C ALA A 161 11.12 -3.54 12.61
N VAL A 162 10.59 -4.40 11.73
CA VAL A 162 10.73 -5.86 11.82
C VAL A 162 12.11 -6.32 11.35
N TYR A 163 12.59 -5.84 10.22
CA TYR A 163 13.88 -6.18 9.60
C TYR A 163 14.88 -5.04 9.77
N GLN A 164 15.16 -4.66 11.02
CA GLN A 164 16.01 -3.52 11.34
C GLN A 164 17.45 -3.67 10.81
N GLU A 165 17.96 -4.88 10.73
CA GLU A 165 19.27 -5.21 10.14
C GLU A 165 19.37 -4.83 8.66
N ASP A 166 18.23 -4.73 7.97
CA ASP A 166 18.17 -4.41 6.55
C ASP A 166 17.98 -2.91 6.29
N VAL A 167 17.65 -2.09 7.29
CA VAL A 167 17.49 -0.63 7.07
C VAL A 167 18.83 0.04 6.72
N PRO A 168 18.82 1.25 6.12
CA PRO A 168 20.06 2.03 5.95
C PRO A 168 20.82 2.17 7.27
N ALA A 169 22.16 2.11 7.21
CA ALA A 169 23.00 2.05 8.40
C ALA A 169 22.76 3.19 9.39
N TRP A 170 22.50 4.41 8.88
CA TRP A 170 22.23 5.60 9.69
C TRP A 170 20.92 5.54 10.49
N LEU A 171 20.00 4.63 10.14
CA LEU A 171 18.71 4.44 10.79
C LEU A 171 18.67 3.20 11.71
N TYR A 172 19.73 2.39 11.71
CA TYR A 172 19.75 1.11 12.41
C TYR A 172 19.43 1.25 13.89
N ASP A 173 20.11 2.14 14.61
CA ASP A 173 19.95 2.29 16.06
C ASP A 173 18.52 2.74 16.43
N GLN A 174 17.93 3.62 15.63
CA GLN A 174 16.57 4.12 15.84
C GLN A 174 15.53 3.04 15.57
N CYS A 175 15.75 2.17 14.59
CA CYS A 175 14.86 1.04 14.32
C CYS A 175 15.08 -0.14 15.28
N ASN A 176 16.29 -0.37 15.80
CA ASN A 176 16.63 -1.56 16.59
C ASN A 176 16.10 -1.56 18.03
N ARG A 177 15.50 -0.46 18.48
CA ARG A 177 14.80 -0.40 19.78
C ARG A 177 13.49 -1.21 19.77
N THR A 178 13.01 -1.59 20.94
CA THR A 178 11.68 -2.20 21.14
C THR A 178 10.60 -1.16 21.45
N ASN A 179 10.96 -0.10 22.16
CA ASN A 179 10.07 1.02 22.46
C ASN A 179 10.00 2.00 21.27
N LEU A 180 9.41 1.55 20.14
CA LEU A 180 9.15 2.34 18.93
C LEU A 180 7.95 3.29 19.12
N PRO A 181 7.73 4.30 18.24
CA PRO A 181 6.66 5.29 18.41
C PRO A 181 5.26 4.70 18.59
N ALA A 182 4.94 3.59 17.93
CA ALA A 182 3.67 2.88 18.13
C ALA A 182 3.56 2.27 19.54
N GLN A 183 4.64 1.72 20.08
CA GLN A 183 4.69 1.23 21.46
C GLN A 183 4.60 2.40 22.45
N GLN A 184 5.31 3.50 22.19
CA GLN A 184 5.23 4.73 23.00
C GLN A 184 3.82 5.30 23.06
N LEU A 185 3.07 5.22 21.96
CA LEU A 185 1.67 5.61 21.92
C LEU A 185 0.82 4.71 22.83
N ILE A 186 0.96 3.38 22.72
CA ILE A 186 0.22 2.42 23.57
C ILE A 186 0.54 2.61 25.05
N ASP A 187 1.82 2.86 25.37
CA ASP A 187 2.28 3.02 26.75
C ASP A 187 1.98 4.42 27.33
N ASP A 188 1.47 5.37 26.52
CA ASP A 188 1.18 6.74 26.96
C ASP A 188 0.10 6.70 28.07
N PRO A 189 0.39 7.21 29.28
CA PRO A 189 -0.56 7.19 30.39
C PRO A 189 -1.81 8.06 30.17
N ALA A 190 -1.82 8.94 29.17
CA ALA A 190 -3.00 9.70 28.79
C ALA A 190 -3.94 8.95 27.83
N LEU A 191 -3.55 7.78 27.30
CA LEU A 191 -4.54 6.84 26.76
C LEU A 191 -5.36 6.24 27.90
N SER A 192 -6.67 6.15 27.71
CA SER A 192 -7.55 5.50 28.68
C SER A 192 -7.16 4.03 28.85
N ALA A 193 -7.35 3.46 30.04
CA ALA A 193 -7.05 2.04 30.27
C ALA A 193 -7.80 1.11 29.28
N PRO A 194 -9.10 1.31 29.00
CA PRO A 194 -9.80 0.53 27.98
C PRO A 194 -9.19 0.66 26.57
N ALA A 195 -8.72 1.84 26.17
CA ALA A 195 -8.07 2.03 24.89
C ALA A 195 -6.74 1.27 24.82
N ARG A 196 -5.92 1.33 25.87
CA ARG A 196 -4.64 0.59 25.93
C ARG A 196 -4.83 -0.91 25.87
N GLU A 197 -5.81 -1.44 26.61
CA GLU A 197 -6.15 -2.88 26.61
C GLU A 197 -6.72 -3.35 25.26
N ALA A 198 -7.30 -2.45 24.47
CA ALA A 198 -7.84 -2.75 23.15
C ALA A 198 -6.79 -2.69 22.02
N MET A 199 -5.56 -2.27 22.33
CA MET A 199 -4.51 -2.01 21.34
C MET A 199 -3.39 -3.07 21.38
N TYR A 200 -2.86 -3.42 20.22
CA TYR A 200 -1.76 -4.37 20.09
C TYR A 200 -0.73 -3.96 19.05
N PHE A 201 0.56 -3.98 19.44
CA PHE A 201 1.70 -3.76 18.57
C PHE A 201 2.70 -4.94 18.70
N PRO A 202 2.59 -5.99 17.85
CA PRO A 202 3.33 -7.25 18.00
C PRO A 202 4.81 -7.20 17.58
N LEU A 203 5.54 -6.13 17.86
CA LEU A 203 6.92 -5.97 17.37
C LEU A 203 7.84 -7.12 17.81
N THR A 204 7.83 -7.45 19.10
CA THR A 204 8.70 -8.50 19.66
C THR A 204 8.36 -9.87 19.05
N GLN A 205 7.07 -10.18 18.94
CA GLN A 205 6.58 -11.42 18.34
C GLN A 205 6.97 -11.50 16.86
N MET A 206 6.76 -10.43 16.09
CA MET A 206 7.12 -10.39 14.68
C MET A 206 8.64 -10.48 14.45
N ARG A 207 9.46 -9.89 15.33
CA ARG A 207 10.93 -10.05 15.30
C ARG A 207 11.39 -11.46 15.65
N ALA A 208 10.61 -12.20 16.45
CA ALA A 208 10.87 -13.62 16.67
C ALA A 208 10.44 -14.46 15.45
N ILE A 209 9.26 -14.18 14.89
CA ILE A 209 8.69 -14.90 13.74
C ILE A 209 9.52 -14.74 12.47
N LYS A 210 10.12 -13.56 12.23
CA LYS A 210 10.90 -13.30 11.00
C LYS A 210 12.07 -14.25 10.79
N SER A 211 12.56 -14.89 11.86
CA SER A 211 13.69 -15.82 11.83
C SER A 211 13.31 -17.15 11.15
N PRO A 212 12.28 -17.89 11.62
CA PRO A 212 11.82 -19.11 10.96
C PRO A 212 10.87 -18.88 9.77
N ALA A 213 10.25 -17.70 9.63
CA ALA A 213 9.22 -17.48 8.63
C ALA A 213 9.21 -16.05 8.07
N THR A 214 9.13 -15.91 6.75
CA THR A 214 9.04 -14.59 6.10
C THR A 214 7.74 -13.87 6.50
N LEU A 215 7.87 -12.61 6.91
CA LEU A 215 6.77 -11.68 7.13
C LEU A 215 6.68 -10.62 6.04
N PHE A 216 7.81 -10.24 5.44
CA PHE A 216 7.87 -9.27 4.36
C PHE A 216 8.86 -9.76 3.30
N PRO A 217 8.39 -10.06 2.07
CA PRO A 217 9.29 -10.35 0.96
C PRO A 217 10.27 -9.19 0.74
N LYS A 218 11.50 -9.48 0.31
CA LYS A 218 12.60 -8.49 0.31
C LYS A 218 12.31 -7.26 -0.53
N SER A 219 11.57 -7.41 -1.63
CA SER A 219 11.23 -6.28 -2.48
C SER A 219 9.77 -5.83 -2.38
N TRP A 220 9.07 -6.19 -1.31
CA TRP A 220 7.66 -5.84 -1.11
C TRP A 220 7.51 -4.77 -0.03
N PHE A 221 6.53 -3.89 -0.22
CA PHE A 221 6.11 -2.98 0.83
C PHE A 221 5.19 -3.68 1.84
N HIS A 222 4.19 -4.41 1.33
CA HIS A 222 3.24 -5.10 2.18
C HIS A 222 3.85 -6.38 2.76
N TRP A 223 3.38 -6.73 3.94
CA TRP A 223 3.64 -8.04 4.51
C TRP A 223 3.04 -9.16 3.65
N ALA A 224 3.76 -10.28 3.58
CA ALA A 224 3.32 -11.52 2.99
C ALA A 224 4.28 -12.63 3.42
N GLY A 225 3.81 -13.88 3.38
CA GLY A 225 4.60 -15.03 3.77
C GLY A 225 3.96 -15.83 4.89
N PRO A 226 4.57 -16.97 5.21
CA PRO A 226 3.98 -17.94 6.12
C PRO A 226 3.98 -17.48 7.58
N GLY A 227 4.77 -16.45 7.93
CA GLY A 227 4.78 -15.89 9.28
C GLY A 227 3.46 -15.21 9.66
N LEU A 228 2.66 -14.80 8.67
CA LEU A 228 1.37 -14.14 8.90
C LEU A 228 0.34 -15.05 9.56
N GLU A 229 0.44 -16.38 9.40
CA GLU A 229 -0.40 -17.31 10.15
C GLU A 229 -0.19 -17.13 11.66
N LYS A 230 1.08 -17.06 12.08
CA LYS A 230 1.42 -16.91 13.49
C LYS A 230 1.05 -15.52 14.02
N VAL A 231 1.19 -14.47 13.20
CA VAL A 231 0.74 -13.12 13.56
C VAL A 231 -0.76 -13.07 13.77
N ALA A 232 -1.56 -13.71 12.91
CA ALA A 232 -3.01 -13.81 13.07
C ALA A 232 -3.40 -14.63 14.31
N GLU A 233 -2.70 -15.73 14.58
CA GLU A 233 -2.93 -16.53 15.79
C GLU A 233 -2.64 -15.72 17.07
N ASP A 234 -1.50 -15.03 17.12
CA ASP A 234 -1.07 -14.26 18.28
C ASP A 234 -1.96 -13.03 18.50
N SER A 235 -2.42 -12.37 17.43
CA SER A 235 -3.36 -11.24 17.54
C SER A 235 -4.73 -11.69 18.02
N VAL A 236 -5.27 -12.82 17.54
CA VAL A 236 -6.55 -13.36 18.04
C VAL A 236 -6.44 -13.70 19.51
N ARG A 237 -5.38 -14.40 19.92
CA ARG A 237 -5.16 -14.75 21.34
C ARG A 237 -5.07 -13.52 22.24
N HIS A 238 -4.41 -12.47 21.77
CA HIS A 238 -4.20 -11.26 22.57
C HIS A 238 -5.45 -10.37 22.63
N LEU A 239 -6.08 -10.09 21.48
CA LEU A 239 -7.17 -9.12 21.36
C LEU A 239 -8.56 -9.71 21.62
N PHE A 240 -8.71 -11.01 21.40
CA PHE A 240 -9.98 -11.74 21.50
C PHE A 240 -9.77 -13.06 22.28
N PRO A 241 -9.36 -13.00 23.57
CA PRO A 241 -8.99 -14.19 24.35
C PRO A 241 -10.14 -15.19 24.53
N GLU A 242 -11.39 -14.72 24.40
CA GLU A 242 -12.61 -15.53 24.50
C GLU A 242 -12.90 -16.36 23.22
N MET A 243 -12.07 -16.22 22.18
CA MET A 243 -12.29 -16.92 20.92
C MET A 243 -12.16 -18.45 21.09
N PRO A 244 -13.09 -19.23 20.52
CA PRO A 244 -12.97 -20.68 20.52
C PRO A 244 -11.71 -21.17 19.80
N ALA A 245 -11.39 -22.45 19.99
CA ALA A 245 -10.29 -23.09 19.29
C ALA A 245 -10.41 -22.88 17.76
N PRO A 246 -9.29 -22.59 17.07
CA PRO A 246 -9.30 -22.37 15.63
C PRO A 246 -9.65 -23.65 14.87
N GLY A 247 -10.04 -23.49 13.60
CA GLY A 247 -10.12 -24.58 12.66
C GLY A 247 -8.75 -25.19 12.32
N ALA A 248 -8.77 -26.16 11.40
CA ALA A 248 -7.56 -26.84 10.94
C ALA A 248 -6.51 -25.85 10.39
N PRO A 249 -5.21 -26.17 10.50
CA PRO A 249 -4.15 -25.38 9.87
C PRO A 249 -4.39 -25.18 8.38
N LEU A 250 -4.08 -23.97 7.88
CA LEU A 250 -4.30 -23.64 6.47
C LEU A 250 -3.25 -24.33 5.60
N GLN A 251 -3.69 -24.88 4.47
CA GLN A 251 -2.79 -25.27 3.40
C GLN A 251 -2.12 -24.02 2.82
N ARG A 252 -0.94 -24.19 2.24
CA ARG A 252 -0.12 -23.08 1.75
C ARG A 252 0.32 -23.34 0.32
N VAL A 253 0.38 -22.27 -0.45
CA VAL A 253 0.88 -22.28 -1.83
C VAL A 253 1.94 -21.19 -1.98
N THR A 254 2.95 -21.47 -2.81
CA THR A 254 4.03 -20.51 -3.10
C THR A 254 3.88 -19.99 -4.52
N TYR A 255 3.89 -18.67 -4.67
CA TYR A 255 3.90 -17.99 -5.96
C TYR A 255 5.17 -17.19 -6.15
N ARG A 256 5.66 -17.10 -7.39
CA ARG A 256 6.75 -16.20 -7.74
C ARG A 256 6.21 -14.91 -8.35
N TRP A 257 6.10 -13.86 -7.54
CA TRP A 257 5.49 -12.59 -7.93
C TRP A 257 6.52 -11.46 -8.04
N ASN A 258 6.18 -10.45 -8.85
CA ASN A 258 6.92 -9.19 -8.88
C ASN A 258 6.72 -8.43 -7.55
N SER A 259 7.56 -7.44 -7.29
CA SER A 259 7.30 -6.42 -6.25
C SER A 259 5.87 -5.87 -6.37
N ASP A 260 5.15 -5.84 -5.24
CA ASP A 260 3.82 -5.23 -5.11
C ASP A 260 3.83 -3.71 -5.34
N VAL A 261 5.00 -3.08 -5.22
CA VAL A 261 5.25 -1.67 -5.52
C VAL A 261 6.07 -1.47 -6.79
N GLY A 262 6.17 -2.51 -7.64
CA GLY A 262 6.94 -2.46 -8.89
C GLY A 262 6.50 -1.37 -9.88
N PHE A 263 5.26 -0.86 -9.75
CA PHE A 263 4.76 0.25 -10.53
C PHE A 263 5.50 1.58 -10.23
N LEU A 264 6.16 1.71 -9.07
CA LEU A 264 6.94 2.88 -8.68
C LEU A 264 8.32 2.95 -9.34
N PHE A 265 8.79 1.85 -9.94
CA PHE A 265 10.11 1.77 -10.59
C PHE A 265 10.02 1.01 -11.92
N PRO A 266 9.26 1.54 -12.90
CA PRO A 266 9.08 0.87 -14.17
C PRO A 266 10.44 0.63 -14.85
N GLY A 267 10.64 -0.60 -15.32
CA GLY A 267 11.89 -1.04 -15.95
C GLY A 267 12.76 -1.92 -15.06
N VAL A 268 12.61 -1.82 -13.73
CA VAL A 268 13.29 -2.69 -12.78
C VAL A 268 12.35 -3.83 -12.37
N LYS A 269 12.79 -5.08 -12.50
CA LYS A 269 11.99 -6.27 -12.18
C LYS A 269 12.57 -7.00 -10.98
N LEU A 270 11.96 -6.78 -9.82
CA LEU A 270 12.28 -7.52 -8.58
C LEU A 270 11.22 -8.57 -8.35
N LYS A 271 11.63 -9.82 -8.09
CA LYS A 271 10.74 -10.96 -7.86
C LYS A 271 11.03 -11.62 -6.52
N ASN A 272 9.99 -12.11 -5.86
CA ASN A 272 10.10 -12.89 -4.63
C ASN A 272 9.23 -14.13 -4.74
N ASP A 273 9.63 -15.18 -4.04
CA ASP A 273 8.74 -16.28 -3.71
C ASP A 273 7.90 -15.86 -2.51
N VAL A 274 6.58 -15.92 -2.65
CA VAL A 274 5.60 -15.46 -1.68
C VAL A 274 4.69 -16.63 -1.32
N VAL A 275 4.68 -16.97 -0.04
CA VAL A 275 3.80 -18.01 0.49
C VAL A 275 2.52 -17.36 1.02
N VAL A 276 1.38 -17.86 0.57
CA VAL A 276 0.04 -17.41 0.96
C VAL A 276 -0.83 -18.63 1.32
N PRO A 277 -1.99 -18.43 1.96
CA PRO A 277 -2.94 -19.52 2.16
C PRO A 277 -3.42 -20.06 0.81
N ASP A 278 -3.45 -21.38 0.68
CA ASP A 278 -4.20 -22.05 -0.39
C ASP A 278 -5.64 -22.18 0.08
N LEU A 279 -6.45 -21.14 -0.21
CA LEU A 279 -7.83 -21.03 0.27
C LEU A 279 -8.71 -22.16 -0.28
N PRO A 280 -8.69 -22.48 -1.60
CA PRO A 280 -9.43 -23.63 -2.11
C PRO A 280 -9.01 -24.95 -1.48
N ALA A 281 -7.70 -25.22 -1.34
CA ALA A 281 -7.23 -26.46 -0.69
C ALA A 281 -7.56 -26.51 0.81
N SER A 282 -7.81 -25.36 1.43
CA SER A 282 -8.27 -25.25 2.82
C SER A 282 -9.80 -25.23 2.95
N ASN A 283 -10.55 -25.45 1.86
CA ASN A 283 -12.02 -25.38 1.82
C ASN A 283 -12.57 -24.01 2.28
N ILE A 284 -11.87 -22.93 1.93
CA ILE A 284 -12.24 -21.56 2.23
C ILE A 284 -12.69 -20.89 0.94
N LYS A 285 -13.90 -20.31 0.96
CA LYS A 285 -14.40 -19.52 -0.15
C LYS A 285 -13.88 -18.10 -0.03
N GLU A 286 -13.25 -17.61 -1.09
CA GLU A 286 -12.77 -16.24 -1.20
C GLU A 286 -13.65 -15.45 -2.16
N CYS A 287 -13.87 -14.18 -1.82
CA CYS A 287 -14.30 -13.16 -2.75
C CYS A 287 -13.41 -11.93 -2.58
N VAL A 288 -12.85 -11.43 -3.70
CA VAL A 288 -12.04 -10.21 -3.74
C VAL A 288 -12.68 -9.11 -4.60
N GLY A 289 -12.63 -7.88 -4.10
CA GLY A 289 -12.97 -6.66 -4.81
C GLY A 289 -14.45 -6.29 -4.80
N LYS A 290 -14.82 -5.36 -5.67
CA LYS A 290 -16.14 -4.69 -5.68
C LYS A 290 -17.37 -5.59 -5.73
N LYS A 291 -17.26 -6.78 -6.33
CA LYS A 291 -18.39 -7.72 -6.45
C LYS A 291 -18.74 -8.40 -5.12
N CYS A 292 -17.87 -8.31 -4.13
CA CYS A 292 -18.02 -9.02 -2.87
C CYS A 292 -18.96 -8.33 -1.90
N PHE A 293 -19.16 -7.01 -2.09
CA PHE A 293 -20.02 -6.18 -1.26
C PHE A 293 -21.09 -5.52 -2.14
N PRO A 294 -22.10 -6.28 -2.61
CA PRO A 294 -23.21 -5.72 -3.39
C PRO A 294 -23.95 -4.61 -2.64
N GLU A 295 -23.87 -4.59 -1.30
CA GLU A 295 -24.48 -3.58 -0.44
C GLU A 295 -23.93 -2.16 -0.68
N PHE A 296 -22.78 -2.02 -1.34
CA PHE A 296 -22.21 -0.73 -1.73
C PHE A 296 -21.71 -0.71 -3.19
N ALA A 297 -22.39 -1.46 -4.07
CA ALA A 297 -22.06 -1.56 -5.49
C ALA A 297 -21.91 -0.19 -6.20
N GLU A 298 -22.71 0.81 -5.82
CA GLU A 298 -22.69 2.15 -6.41
C GLU A 298 -21.36 2.91 -6.23
N PHE A 299 -20.59 2.57 -5.19
CA PHE A 299 -19.31 3.22 -4.88
C PHE A 299 -18.18 2.23 -4.63
N ALA A 300 -18.36 0.98 -5.04
CA ALA A 300 -17.40 -0.08 -4.77
C ALA A 300 -16.05 0.13 -5.49
N ASP A 301 -16.00 0.86 -6.60
CA ASP A 301 -14.76 1.28 -7.26
C ASP A 301 -13.92 2.27 -6.41
N LEU A 302 -14.56 2.97 -5.45
CA LEU A 302 -13.85 3.84 -4.50
C LEU A 302 -13.30 3.04 -3.33
N VAL A 303 -13.96 1.94 -2.94
CA VAL A 303 -13.52 1.07 -1.86
C VAL A 303 -12.40 0.13 -2.34
N ASP A 304 -12.52 -0.42 -3.55
CA ASP A 304 -11.59 -1.25 -4.34
C ASP A 304 -10.92 -2.44 -3.62
N ASP A 305 -10.19 -2.19 -2.54
CA ASP A 305 -9.55 -3.19 -1.69
C ASP A 305 -10.50 -3.65 -0.57
N ALA A 306 -11.36 -4.60 -0.92
CA ALA A 306 -12.28 -5.25 -0.01
C ALA A 306 -12.32 -6.76 -0.27
N THR A 307 -12.41 -7.56 0.79
CA THR A 307 -12.38 -9.02 0.70
C THR A 307 -13.41 -9.67 1.63
N ARG A 308 -13.90 -10.85 1.25
CA ARG A 308 -14.74 -11.72 2.09
C ARG A 308 -14.23 -13.15 2.04
N PHE A 309 -14.13 -13.78 3.20
CA PHE A 309 -13.74 -15.18 3.36
C PHE A 309 -14.81 -15.91 4.15
N GLU A 310 -15.14 -17.13 3.73
CA GLU A 310 -16.05 -18.03 4.45
C GLU A 310 -15.36 -19.37 4.68
N ASN A 311 -15.25 -19.77 5.94
CA ASN A 311 -14.68 -21.05 6.35
C ASN A 311 -15.71 -21.82 7.20
N PRO A 312 -16.39 -22.83 6.66
CA PRO A 312 -17.39 -23.60 7.41
C PRO A 312 -16.79 -24.45 8.55
N SER A 313 -15.46 -24.62 8.59
CA SER A 313 -14.76 -25.43 9.60
C SER A 313 -14.14 -24.60 10.74
N ALA A 314 -14.27 -23.27 10.68
CA ALA A 314 -13.82 -22.37 11.75
C ALA A 314 -15.00 -21.99 12.68
N PRO A 315 -14.73 -21.45 13.89
CA PRO A 315 -15.78 -20.97 14.79
C PRO A 315 -16.80 -20.09 14.09
N ALA A 316 -18.10 -20.31 14.34
CA ALA A 316 -19.20 -19.56 13.73
C ALA A 316 -19.31 -18.13 14.26
N ARG A 317 -18.28 -17.33 13.99
CA ARG A 317 -18.10 -15.94 14.43
C ARG A 317 -17.61 -15.11 13.25
N ARG A 318 -18.02 -13.85 13.22
CA ARG A 318 -17.64 -12.91 12.16
C ARG A 318 -16.51 -12.00 12.64
N LEU A 319 -15.50 -11.80 11.81
CA LEU A 319 -14.51 -10.75 11.98
C LEU A 319 -14.71 -9.69 10.91
N VAL A 320 -14.72 -8.42 11.32
CA VAL A 320 -14.62 -7.26 10.43
C VAL A 320 -13.28 -6.61 10.61
N ILE A 321 -12.50 -6.55 9.54
CA ILE A 321 -11.22 -5.85 9.50
C ILE A 321 -11.39 -4.54 8.73
N ILE A 322 -11.20 -3.42 9.41
CA ILE A 322 -11.16 -2.10 8.78
C ILE A 322 -9.71 -1.64 8.80
N SER A 323 -9.13 -1.44 7.63
CA SER A 323 -7.68 -1.37 7.52
C SER A 323 -7.19 -0.34 6.51
N ASP A 324 -5.88 -0.25 6.37
CA ASP A 324 -5.24 0.13 5.11
C ASP A 324 -5.02 -1.12 4.22
N SER A 325 -4.12 -1.02 3.24
CA SER A 325 -3.81 -2.09 2.30
C SER A 325 -3.06 -3.29 2.93
N PHE A 326 -2.66 -3.23 4.20
CA PHE A 326 -2.13 -4.40 4.91
C PHE A 326 -3.23 -5.40 5.25
N GLY A 327 -4.45 -4.96 5.52
CA GLY A 327 -5.54 -5.84 5.93
C GLY A 327 -5.82 -6.93 4.90
N SER A 328 -5.85 -6.58 3.61
CA SER A 328 -6.14 -7.54 2.54
C SER A 328 -5.09 -8.64 2.42
N LYS A 329 -3.84 -8.40 2.83
CA LYS A 329 -2.77 -9.42 2.80
C LYS A 329 -2.83 -10.40 3.96
N VAL A 330 -3.48 -10.04 5.08
CA VAL A 330 -3.58 -10.91 6.26
C VAL A 330 -4.95 -11.56 6.43
N SER A 331 -6.00 -11.01 5.83
CA SER A 331 -7.40 -11.41 6.09
C SER A 331 -7.67 -12.90 5.84
N GLY A 332 -7.07 -13.47 4.79
CA GLY A 332 -7.19 -14.92 4.51
C GLY A 332 -6.60 -15.81 5.61
N TRP A 333 -5.61 -15.34 6.38
CA TRP A 333 -5.04 -16.08 7.51
C TRP A 333 -5.97 -16.11 8.73
N TYR A 334 -6.77 -15.06 8.93
CA TYR A 334 -7.79 -15.02 9.98
C TYR A 334 -8.96 -15.97 9.71
N ALA A 335 -9.14 -16.44 8.48
CA ALA A 335 -10.21 -17.39 8.13
C ALA A 335 -10.04 -18.76 8.81
N ARG A 336 -8.89 -19.04 9.43
CA ARG A 336 -8.71 -20.18 10.34
C ARG A 336 -9.43 -20.00 11.69
N HIS A 337 -9.56 -18.76 12.15
CA HIS A 337 -10.10 -18.41 13.46
C HIS A 337 -11.57 -17.98 13.42
N TYR A 338 -12.05 -17.57 12.24
CA TYR A 338 -13.39 -17.05 12.04
C TYR A 338 -14.07 -17.73 10.86
N GLY A 339 -15.31 -18.16 11.08
CA GLY A 339 -16.16 -18.73 10.03
C GLY A 339 -16.48 -17.72 8.93
N LYS A 340 -16.42 -16.42 9.26
CA LYS A 340 -16.52 -15.34 8.28
C LYS A 340 -15.53 -14.21 8.58
N VAL A 341 -14.74 -13.81 7.59
CA VAL A 341 -13.87 -12.63 7.66
C VAL A 341 -14.26 -11.66 6.55
N GLU A 342 -14.60 -10.43 6.90
CA GLU A 342 -14.85 -9.36 5.94
C GLU A 342 -13.83 -8.24 6.18
N GLN A 343 -13.14 -7.82 5.13
CA GLN A 343 -12.17 -6.74 5.23
C GLN A 343 -12.49 -5.63 4.22
N VAL A 344 -12.31 -4.39 4.66
CA VAL A 344 -12.44 -3.19 3.83
C VAL A 344 -11.28 -2.24 4.15
N ALA A 345 -10.53 -1.86 3.11
CA ALA A 345 -9.50 -0.85 3.23
C ALA A 345 -10.10 0.56 3.11
N THR A 346 -9.61 1.49 3.92
CA THR A 346 -10.12 2.86 4.02
C THR A 346 -9.22 3.89 3.35
N ASN A 347 -8.23 3.46 2.55
CA ASN A 347 -7.27 4.33 1.86
C ASN A 347 -7.94 5.45 1.04
N ASN A 348 -9.14 5.19 0.52
CA ASN A 348 -9.91 6.11 -0.32
C ASN A 348 -11.17 6.64 0.37
N ILE A 349 -11.34 6.43 1.70
CA ILE A 349 -12.59 6.77 2.41
C ILE A 349 -12.92 8.27 2.35
N GLY A 350 -11.91 9.13 2.17
CA GLY A 350 -12.09 10.57 1.98
C GLY A 350 -12.87 10.93 0.72
N ARG A 351 -12.94 10.03 -0.27
CA ARG A 351 -13.67 10.24 -1.53
C ARG A 351 -15.16 9.89 -1.43
N LEU A 352 -15.59 9.25 -0.34
CA LEU A 352 -16.98 8.86 -0.15
C LEU A 352 -17.82 10.03 0.38
N THR A 353 -19.08 10.10 -0.04
CA THR A 353 -20.06 11.05 0.53
C THR A 353 -20.55 10.56 1.90
N VAL A 354 -21.13 11.45 2.71
CA VAL A 354 -21.68 11.07 4.03
C VAL A 354 -22.72 9.93 3.92
N PRO A 355 -23.70 9.96 2.97
CA PRO A 355 -24.62 8.84 2.79
C PRO A 355 -23.94 7.50 2.45
N GLN A 356 -22.88 7.53 1.63
CA GLN A 356 -22.10 6.34 1.30
C GLN A 356 -21.38 5.77 2.54
N ILE A 357 -20.80 6.65 3.37
CA ILE A 357 -20.20 6.27 4.65
C ILE A 357 -21.24 5.63 5.57
N MET A 358 -22.43 6.20 5.69
CA MET A 358 -23.50 5.64 6.54
C MET A 358 -23.97 4.27 6.04
N THR A 359 -24.05 4.09 4.72
CA THR A 359 -24.33 2.78 4.11
C THR A 359 -23.24 1.77 4.46
N MET A 360 -21.97 2.15 4.29
CA MET A 360 -20.83 1.30 4.63
C MET A 360 -20.83 0.94 6.12
N ARG A 361 -21.05 1.89 7.04
CA ARG A 361 -21.17 1.66 8.48
C ARG A 361 -22.26 0.65 8.81
N LYS A 362 -23.46 0.81 8.24
CA LYS A 362 -24.59 -0.10 8.48
C LYS A 362 -24.25 -1.54 8.12
N VAL A 363 -23.50 -1.74 7.05
CA VAL A 363 -23.10 -3.08 6.61
C VAL A 363 -21.95 -3.60 7.46
N LEU A 364 -20.90 -2.81 7.67
CA LEU A 364 -19.72 -3.25 8.43
C LEU A 364 -20.06 -3.58 9.88
N PHE A 365 -20.91 -2.78 10.52
CA PHE A 365 -21.28 -2.92 11.93
C PHE A 365 -22.63 -3.60 12.14
N ARG A 366 -23.07 -4.44 11.18
CA ARG A 366 -24.24 -5.31 11.38
C ARG A 366 -23.91 -6.45 12.33
N ASP A 367 -24.93 -6.94 13.05
CA ASP A 367 -24.82 -8.13 13.90
C ASP A 367 -23.64 -8.04 14.89
N THR A 368 -23.58 -6.94 15.64
CA THR A 368 -22.49 -6.65 16.59
C THR A 368 -22.34 -7.71 17.67
N ALA A 369 -23.41 -8.42 18.03
CA ALA A 369 -23.38 -9.50 19.01
C ALA A 369 -22.50 -10.70 18.58
N ASN A 370 -22.39 -10.96 17.26
CA ASN A 370 -21.61 -12.06 16.70
C ASN A 370 -20.42 -11.59 15.85
N THR A 371 -20.04 -10.31 15.98
CA THR A 371 -18.98 -9.69 15.19
C THR A 371 -17.88 -9.12 16.08
N ASP A 372 -16.67 -9.60 15.89
CA ASP A 372 -15.46 -8.94 16.37
C ASP A 372 -15.01 -7.88 15.35
N ILE A 373 -14.58 -6.72 15.84
CA ILE A 373 -14.14 -5.59 15.01
C ILE A 373 -12.66 -5.35 15.24
N LEU A 374 -11.86 -5.40 14.19
CA LEU A 374 -10.43 -5.14 14.20
C LEU A 374 -10.07 -3.97 13.28
N PHE A 375 -9.58 -2.89 13.87
CA PHE A 375 -8.83 -1.88 13.14
C PHE A 375 -7.40 -2.37 12.93
N LEU A 376 -6.91 -2.32 11.69
CA LEU A 376 -5.59 -2.84 11.34
C LEU A 376 -4.86 -1.86 10.43
N TYR A 377 -3.87 -1.15 10.97
CA TYR A 377 -3.11 -0.14 10.24
C TYR A 377 -1.62 -0.29 10.51
N HIS A 378 -0.79 -0.08 9.50
CA HIS A 378 0.66 -0.10 9.70
C HIS A 378 1.18 1.15 10.40
N ASP A 379 2.29 0.99 11.13
CA ASP A 379 2.89 2.04 11.96
C ASP A 379 3.31 3.30 11.17
N ALA A 380 3.72 3.19 9.90
CA ALA A 380 4.13 4.34 9.09
C ALA A 380 2.96 5.23 8.65
N GLY A 381 1.76 4.65 8.51
CA GLY A 381 0.52 5.34 8.17
C GLY A 381 -0.34 5.72 9.38
N LEU A 382 0.10 5.40 10.60
CA LEU A 382 -0.74 5.43 11.79
C LEU A 382 -1.40 6.79 12.05
N TYR A 383 -0.62 7.88 12.07
CA TYR A 383 -1.15 9.20 12.46
C TYR A 383 -2.11 9.81 11.42
N GLY A 384 -1.80 9.64 10.13
CA GLY A 384 -2.57 10.24 9.02
C GLY A 384 -3.61 9.30 8.45
N THR A 385 -3.17 8.13 7.96
CA THR A 385 -4.03 7.17 7.26
C THR A 385 -5.04 6.54 8.21
N ALA A 386 -4.65 6.12 9.42
CA ALA A 386 -5.62 5.51 10.34
C ALA A 386 -6.67 6.52 10.81
N ARG A 387 -6.27 7.75 11.14
CA ARG A 387 -7.21 8.82 11.50
C ARG A 387 -8.18 9.13 10.36
N LEU A 388 -7.67 9.38 9.16
CA LEU A 388 -8.52 9.61 7.98
C LEU A 388 -9.46 8.42 7.72
N GLY A 389 -8.94 7.22 7.87
CA GLY A 389 -9.61 5.93 7.68
C GLY A 389 -10.77 5.69 8.64
N LEU A 390 -10.63 6.12 9.89
CA LEU A 390 -11.54 5.76 10.98
C LEU A 390 -12.47 6.90 11.42
N GLN A 391 -12.07 8.16 11.29
CA GLN A 391 -12.82 9.30 11.83
C GLN A 391 -14.25 9.41 11.30
N ARG A 392 -14.50 8.94 10.08
CA ARG A 392 -15.82 8.98 9.45
C ARG A 392 -16.69 7.76 9.82
N LEU A 393 -16.10 6.76 10.48
CA LEU A 393 -16.77 5.53 10.87
C LEU A 393 -17.30 5.57 12.31
N HIS A 394 -16.87 6.53 13.12
CA HIS A 394 -17.40 6.80 14.45
C HIS A 394 -18.04 8.20 14.52
N GLY A 395 -18.75 8.47 15.62
CA GLY A 395 -19.55 9.69 15.76
C GLY A 395 -20.69 9.80 14.73
N ASP A 396 -21.03 11.03 14.36
CA ASP A 396 -22.10 11.35 13.39
C ASP A 396 -21.69 11.14 11.92
N GLY A 397 -20.42 10.77 11.66
CA GLY A 397 -19.88 10.56 10.31
C GLY A 397 -19.71 11.84 9.48
N SER A 398 -19.97 13.02 10.05
CA SER A 398 -19.82 14.32 9.40
C SER A 398 -18.40 14.88 9.49
N ALA A 399 -17.59 14.34 10.41
CA ALA A 399 -16.21 14.75 10.64
C ALA A 399 -15.35 14.63 9.37
N THR A 400 -14.98 15.76 8.79
CA THR A 400 -13.99 15.85 7.71
C THR A 400 -12.66 16.32 8.29
N TRP A 401 -11.59 15.57 8.03
CA TRP A 401 -10.23 16.02 8.27
C TRP A 401 -9.58 16.32 6.92
N SER A 402 -9.05 17.54 6.79
CA SER A 402 -8.17 17.90 5.69
C SER A 402 -6.77 17.41 6.03
N PRO A 403 -6.14 16.54 5.21
CA PRO A 403 -4.73 16.21 5.32
C PRO A 403 -3.88 17.37 4.79
N PHE A 404 -3.95 18.54 5.44
CA PHE A 404 -3.41 19.80 4.91
C PHE A 404 -4.04 20.20 3.57
#